data_AF-A0A849EFI0-F1
#
_entry.id   AF-A0A849EFI0-F1
#
_cell.length_a   1.000
_cell.length_b   1.000
_cell.length_c   1.000
_cell.angle_alpha   90.00
_cell.angle_beta   90.00
_cell.angle_gamma   90.00
#
_symmetry.space_group_name_H-M   'P 1'
#
loop_
_entity.id
_entity.type
_entity.pdbx_description
1 polymer ?
#
loop_
_entity_poly.entity_id
_entity_poly.type
_entity_poly.pdbx_seq_one_letter_code
_entity_poly.pdbx_strand_id
1 'polypeptide(L)'
;AEGIDHDQVIAEFDRRLEGTDWNFGALLPANFTRSPAALLRWAPIAERYKKFDAEIVENSLRFAWVDIREQFARRLDADAIARDVSENKSSLEG
;
A
#
# COMPACT_ATOMS: atom_id res chain seq x y z
N ALA A 1 -25.05 3.29 8.47
CA ALA A 1 -23.59 3.33 8.27
C ALA A 1 -23.17 4.75 8.54
N GLU A 2 -22.29 4.99 9.51
CA GLU A 2 -21.65 6.30 9.66
C GLU A 2 -20.97 6.65 8.33
N GLY A 3 -21.19 7.87 7.85
CA GLY A 3 -20.53 8.36 6.65
C GLY A 3 -19.02 8.38 6.88
N ILE A 4 -18.25 8.02 5.85
CA ILE A 4 -16.80 8.17 5.89
C ILE A 4 -16.51 9.68 5.96
N ASP A 5 -15.87 10.11 7.04
CA ASP A 5 -15.28 11.44 7.11
C ASP A 5 -14.02 11.45 6.22
N HIS A 6 -14.17 12.01 5.02
CA HIS A 6 -13.12 12.01 4.02
C HIS A 6 -11.93 12.87 4.46
N ASP A 7 -12.18 13.98 5.14
CA ASP A 7 -11.13 14.89 5.62
C ASP A 7 -10.29 14.18 6.70
N GLN A 8 -10.94 13.44 7.59
CA GLN A 8 -10.24 12.62 8.57
C GLN A 8 -9.38 11.53 7.92
N VAL A 9 -9.90 10.84 6.90
CA VAL A 9 -9.18 9.78 6.19
C VAL A 9 -7.96 10.34 5.44
N ILE A 10 -8.12 11.49 4.78
CA ILE A 10 -7.03 12.18 4.08
C ILE A 10 -5.95 12.61 5.09
N ALA A 11 -6.35 13.28 6.18
CA ALA A 11 -5.40 13.73 7.20
C ALA A 11 -4.66 12.56 7.88
N GLU A 12 -5.31 11.42 8.04
CA GLU A 12 -4.66 10.20 8.54
C GLU A 12 -3.67 9.62 7.51
N PHE A 13 -4.02 9.65 6.22
CA PHE A 13 -3.17 9.19 5.15
C PHE A 13 -1.91 10.07 5.01
N ASP A 14 -2.07 11.39 5.00
CA ASP A 14 -0.97 12.35 4.90
C ASP A 14 0.04 12.20 6.04
N ARG A 15 -0.45 12.09 7.28
CA ARG A 15 0.41 11.86 8.46
C ARG A 15 1.25 10.59 8.33
N ARG A 16 0.73 9.55 7.68
CA ARG A 16 1.50 8.32 7.44
C ARG A 16 2.52 8.52 6.32
N LEU A 17 2.16 9.23 5.26
CA LEU A 17 3.10 9.55 4.17
C LEU A 17 4.31 10.32 4.68
N GLU A 18 4.10 11.31 5.56
CA GLU A 18 5.17 12.11 6.18
C GLU A 18 6.18 11.27 6.95
N GLY A 19 5.71 10.24 7.66
CA GLY A 19 6.55 9.34 8.46
C GLY A 19 7.08 8.12 7.69
N THR A 20 6.73 7.97 6.41
CA THR A 20 7.14 6.81 5.60
C THR A 20 8.58 7.02 5.11
N ASP A 21 9.48 6.10 5.46
CA ASP A 21 10.79 6.03 4.85
C ASP A 21 10.65 5.46 3.43
N TRP A 22 10.80 6.32 2.42
CA TRP A 22 10.70 5.93 1.01
C TRP A 22 11.98 5.30 0.48
N ASN A 23 13.13 5.57 1.11
CA ASN A 23 14.41 5.08 0.65
C ASN A 23 14.64 3.62 1.04
N PHE A 24 14.27 3.25 2.27
CA PHE A 24 14.42 1.88 2.78
C PHE A 24 13.10 1.19 3.06
N GLY A 25 12.05 1.95 3.44
CA GLY A 25 10.77 1.40 3.87
C GLY A 25 9.92 0.82 2.73
N ALA A 26 10.12 1.24 1.48
CA ALA A 26 9.39 0.69 0.33
C ALA A 26 9.56 -0.84 0.19
N LEU A 27 10.70 -1.36 0.66
CA LEU A 27 11.00 -2.79 0.68
C LEU A 27 10.68 -3.45 2.02
N LEU A 28 10.10 -2.76 3.01
CA LEU A 28 9.80 -3.29 4.34
C LEU A 28 8.31 -3.61 4.53
N PRO A 29 7.97 -4.58 5.40
CA PRO A 29 6.58 -4.93 5.68
C PRO A 29 5.76 -3.81 6.31
N ALA A 30 6.44 -2.88 7.00
CA ALA A 30 5.83 -1.84 7.82
C ALA A 30 4.78 -1.00 7.08
N ASN A 31 5.02 -0.74 5.78
CA ASN A 31 4.14 0.10 4.95
C ASN A 31 2.84 -0.59 4.54
N PHE A 32 2.75 -1.92 4.65
CA PHE A 32 1.59 -2.71 4.21
C PHE A 32 0.82 -3.37 5.36
N THR A 33 1.14 -3.01 6.60
CA THR A 33 0.55 -3.58 7.82
C THR A 33 -0.94 -3.30 8.02
N ARG A 34 -1.48 -2.25 7.38
CA ARG A 34 -2.89 -1.86 7.50
C ARG A 34 -3.81 -2.47 6.43
N SER A 35 -3.25 -2.95 5.33
CA SER A 35 -4.03 -3.56 4.25
C SER A 35 -4.91 -4.73 4.73
N PRO A 36 -4.44 -5.63 5.64
CA PRO A 36 -5.24 -6.74 6.14
C PRO A 36 -6.51 -6.29 6.86
N ALA A 37 -6.35 -5.39 7.83
CA ALA A 37 -7.45 -4.83 8.59
C ALA A 37 -8.41 -4.03 7.71
N ALA A 38 -7.90 -3.31 6.70
CA ALA A 38 -8.72 -2.56 5.75
C ALA A 38 -9.59 -3.50 4.90
N LEU A 39 -9.03 -4.61 4.42
CA LEU A 39 -9.79 -5.61 3.65
C LEU A 39 -10.95 -6.17 4.48
N LEU A 40 -10.70 -6.55 5.73
CA LEU A 40 -11.77 -7.02 6.62
C LEU A 40 -12.82 -5.94 6.88
N ARG A 41 -12.38 -4.72 7.23
CA ARG A 41 -13.30 -3.61 7.51
C ARG A 41 -14.25 -3.33 6.35
N TRP A 42 -13.75 -3.32 5.12
CA TRP A 42 -14.51 -2.93 3.94
C TRP A 42 -15.05 -4.11 3.11
N ALA A 43 -14.79 -5.36 3.52
CA ALA A 43 -15.33 -6.53 2.83
C ALA A 43 -16.86 -6.47 2.76
N PRO A 44 -17.47 -6.73 1.59
CA PRO A 44 -18.92 -6.66 1.37
C PRO A 44 -19.64 -7.90 1.91
N ILE A 45 -19.38 -8.26 3.16
CA ILE A 45 -20.00 -9.36 3.88
C ILE A 45 -20.54 -8.86 5.22
N ALA A 46 -21.60 -9.48 5.75
CA ALA A 46 -22.17 -9.05 7.02
C ALA A 46 -21.15 -9.21 8.16
N GLU A 47 -21.08 -8.23 9.07
CA GLU A 47 -20.09 -8.19 10.15
C GLU A 47 -19.98 -9.48 10.95
N ARG A 48 -21.12 -10.13 11.23
CA ARG A 48 -21.16 -11.40 11.95
C ARG A 48 -20.38 -12.54 11.28
N TYR A 49 -20.15 -12.45 9.97
CA TYR A 49 -19.41 -13.46 9.21
C TYR A 49 -17.92 -13.15 9.07
N LYS A 50 -17.50 -11.88 9.18
CA LYS A 50 -16.09 -11.48 9.01
C LYS A 50 -15.14 -12.17 10.00
N LYS A 51 -15.63 -12.43 11.22
CA LYS A 51 -14.85 -13.08 12.28
C LYS A 51 -14.44 -14.52 11.97
N PHE A 52 -15.15 -15.22 11.07
CA PHE A 52 -14.88 -16.64 10.82
C PHE A 52 -13.58 -16.84 10.05
N ASP A 53 -13.26 -15.92 9.13
CA ASP A 53 -12.10 -16.03 8.25
C ASP A 53 -11.07 -14.91 8.48
N ALA A 54 -11.23 -14.12 9.55
CA ALA A 54 -10.40 -12.94 9.80
C ALA A 54 -8.90 -13.26 9.79
N GLU A 55 -8.48 -14.24 10.58
CA GLU A 55 -7.07 -14.65 10.68
C GLU A 55 -6.53 -15.18 9.35
N ILE A 56 -7.32 -15.99 8.63
CA ILE A 56 -6.93 -16.58 7.35
C ILE A 56 -6.70 -15.45 6.33
N VAL A 57 -7.67 -14.55 6.19
CA VAL A 57 -7.60 -13.41 5.27
C VAL A 57 -6.43 -12.50 5.61
N GLU A 58 -6.21 -12.21 6.89
CA GLU A 58 -5.11 -11.35 7.31
C GLU A 58 -3.74 -11.95 6.98
N ASN A 59 -3.57 -13.24 7.27
CA ASN A 59 -2.34 -13.96 6.97
C ASN A 59 -2.11 -14.05 5.45
N SER A 60 -3.14 -14.41 4.67
CA SER A 60 -3.05 -14.45 3.21
C SER A 60 -2.62 -13.12 2.61
N LEU A 61 -3.18 -12.01 3.08
CA LEU A 61 -2.81 -10.70 2.54
C LEU A 61 -1.40 -10.29 2.97
N ARG A 62 -0.98 -10.63 4.19
CA ARG A 62 0.41 -10.42 4.63
C ARG A 62 1.39 -11.17 3.73
N PHE A 63 1.12 -12.44 3.43
CA PHE A 63 1.97 -13.24 2.54
C PHE A 63 1.95 -12.72 1.10
N ALA A 64 0.80 -12.29 0.59
CA ALA A 64 0.71 -11.65 -0.72
C ALA A 64 1.62 -10.41 -0.81
N TRP A 65 1.66 -9.57 0.23
CA TRP A 65 2.56 -8.42 0.26
C TRP A 65 4.05 -8.77 0.33
N VAL A 66 4.41 -9.90 0.95
CA VAL A 66 5.79 -10.39 0.91
C VAL A 66 6.17 -10.74 -0.52
N ASP A 67 5.37 -11.59 -1.17
CA ASP A 67 5.63 -12.02 -2.55
C ASP A 67 5.66 -10.84 -3.53
N ILE A 68 4.67 -9.93 -3.49
CA ILE A 68 4.64 -8.73 -4.34
C ILE A 68 5.92 -7.90 -4.18
N ARG A 69 6.39 -7.70 -2.95
CA ARG A 69 7.61 -6.91 -2.69
C ARG A 69 8.87 -7.58 -3.21
N GLU A 70 9.01 -8.88 -2.98
CA GLU A 70 10.14 -9.65 -3.51
C GLU A 70 10.15 -9.62 -5.05
N GLN A 71 8.97 -9.79 -5.63
CA GLN A 71 8.76 -9.75 -7.08
C GLN A 71 9.02 -8.38 -7.69
N PHE A 72 8.66 -7.31 -6.99
CA PHE A 72 8.94 -5.93 -7.38
C PHE A 72 10.44 -5.66 -7.31
N ALA A 73 11.09 -5.95 -6.18
CA ALA A 73 12.52 -5.74 -6.01
C ALA A 73 13.36 -6.48 -7.06
N ARG A 74 12.95 -7.68 -7.46
CA ARG A 74 13.63 -8.47 -8.50
C ARG A 74 13.47 -7.90 -9.91
N ARG A 75 12.36 -7.21 -10.19
CA ARG A 75 12.01 -6.73 -11.54
C ARG A 75 12.26 -5.24 -11.74
N LEU A 76 12.43 -4.49 -10.67
CA LEU A 76 12.66 -3.06 -10.71
C LEU A 76 14.05 -2.78 -11.29
N ASP A 77 14.09 -2.11 -12.45
CA ASP A 77 15.29 -1.46 -12.97
C ASP A 77 15.21 0.03 -12.63
N ALA A 78 15.76 0.40 -11.47
CA ALA A 78 15.69 1.77 -10.97
C ALA A 78 16.42 2.76 -11.89
N ASP A 79 17.51 2.34 -12.53
CA ASP A 79 18.31 3.19 -13.41
C ASP A 79 17.59 3.45 -14.74
N ALA A 80 16.95 2.43 -15.31
CA ALA A 80 16.14 2.60 -16.51
C ALA A 80 14.96 3.55 -16.27
N ILE A 81 14.26 3.42 -15.14
CA ILE A 81 13.15 4.31 -14.78
C ILE A 81 13.65 5.74 -14.53
N ALA A 82 14.75 5.91 -13.79
CA ALA A 82 15.30 7.24 -13.52
C ALA A 82 15.68 7.96 -14.83
N ARG A 83 16.24 7.23 -15.79
CA ARG A 83 16.55 7.76 -17.13
C ARG A 83 15.29 8.21 -17.86
N ASP A 84 14.28 7.34 -17.97
CA ASP A 84 13.01 7.64 -18.65
C ASP A 84 12.30 8.86 -18.05
N VAL A 85 12.28 8.98 -16.72
CA VAL A 85 11.71 10.14 -16.01
C VAL A 85 12.46 11.43 -16.35
N SER A 86 13.79 11.39 -16.39
CA SER A 86 14.61 12.58 -16.69
C SER A 86 14.47 13.04 -18.15
N GLU A 87 14.35 12.10 -19.09
CA GLU A 87 14.16 12.36 -20.51
C GLU A 87 12.77 12.96 -20.77
N ASN A 88 11.71 12.39 -20.17
CA ASN A 88 10.36 12.93 -20.27
C ASN A 88 10.23 14.33 -19.66
N LYS A 89 10.87 14.60 -18.52
CA LYS A 89 10.85 15.93 -17.91
C LYS A 89 11.49 16.98 -18.83
N SER A 90 12.60 16.63 -19.46
CA SER A 90 13.30 17.51 -20.40
C SER A 90 12.44 17.84 -21.64
N SER A 91 11.57 16.92 -22.06
CA SER A 91 10.65 17.12 -23.19
C SER A 91 9.40 17.95 -22.85
N LEU A 92 9.10 18.17 -21.57
CA LEU A 92 8.00 19.02 -21.10
C LEU A 92 8.45 20.47 -20.82
N GLU A 93 9.75 20.68 -20.60
CA GLU A 93 10.34 21.99 -20.29
C GLU A 93 10.93 22.71 -21.52
N GLY A 94 11.01 22.04 -22.69
CA GLY A 94 11.47 22.60 -23.97
C GLY A 94 10.35 22.79 -24.98
#